data_AF-A0A832D0Y6-F1
#
_entry.id   AF-A0A832D0Y6-F1
#
_cell.length_a   1.000
_cell.length_b   1.000
_cell.length_c   1.000
_cell.angle_alpha   90.00
_cell.angle_beta   90.00
_cell.angle_gamma   90.00
#
_symmetry.space_group_name_H-M   'P 1'
#
loop_
_entity.id
_entity.type
_entity.pdbx_description
1 polymer ?
#
loop_
_entity_poly.entity_id
_entity_poly.type
_entity_poly.pdbx_seq_one_letter_code
_entity_poly.pdbx_strand_id
1 'polypeptide(L)'
;MSSKVDDKVEIASLSYRITHTLNLIFILILIITGLILLALPWFAWIVYPFGVPLATLAGLSPETGAITAGVQFARLLHRMIGILWGVTIIVYASYVVLTGRVMLFDTLRKPLREQLREANALVKAYVFGSEIPMDIKRGIGRHNVLASYLTLLLIFGVLMVSLSGVAIVYLSLTPEQHRLMLLIHDIGFYIIMIFLVGHLFAVFHPKNVILLNAMFGDGKVPLEWAKDEMPAYIEKLRKA
;
A
#
# COMPACT_ATOMS: atom_id res chain seq x y z
N MET A 1 -6.79 -36.33 26.19
CA MET A 1 -6.04 -35.36 25.35
C MET A 1 -6.93 -34.96 24.19
N SER A 2 -7.74 -33.91 24.37
CA SER A 2 -8.57 -33.36 23.30
C SER A 2 -7.66 -32.70 22.29
N SER A 3 -7.74 -33.12 21.02
CA SER A 3 -7.09 -32.44 19.90
C SER A 3 -7.43 -30.95 19.96
N LYS A 4 -6.42 -30.10 20.10
CA LYS A 4 -6.57 -28.66 19.89
C LYS A 4 -7.09 -28.50 18.46
N VAL A 5 -8.39 -28.27 18.30
CA VAL A 5 -8.91 -27.67 17.09
C VAL A 5 -8.09 -26.40 16.92
N ASP A 6 -7.44 -26.24 15.78
CA ASP A 6 -6.65 -25.04 15.47
C ASP A 6 -7.58 -23.83 15.53
N ASP A 7 -7.67 -23.20 16.69
CA ASP A 7 -8.44 -21.97 16.93
C ASP A 7 -7.74 -20.82 16.20
N LYS A 8 -7.93 -20.79 14.88
CA LYS A 8 -7.46 -19.76 13.97
C LYS A 8 -8.65 -18.97 13.45
N VAL A 9 -8.50 -17.66 13.37
CA VAL A 9 -9.51 -16.74 12.82
C VAL A 9 -9.04 -16.24 11.46
N GLU A 10 -9.92 -16.29 10.46
CA GLU A 10 -9.65 -15.69 9.16
C GLU A 10 -9.70 -14.16 9.27
N ILE A 11 -8.59 -13.52 8.92
CA ILE A 11 -8.46 -12.07 8.88
C ILE A 11 -8.20 -11.55 7.46
N ALA A 12 -7.81 -12.42 6.52
CA ALA A 12 -7.49 -12.05 5.16
C ALA A 12 -8.03 -13.09 4.17
N SER A 13 -9.16 -12.78 3.53
CA SER A 13 -9.74 -13.65 2.50
C SER A 13 -8.80 -13.85 1.31
N LEU A 14 -8.97 -14.94 0.56
CA LEU A 14 -8.18 -15.22 -0.65
C LEU A 14 -8.18 -14.05 -1.64
N SER A 15 -9.34 -13.45 -1.90
CA SER A 15 -9.48 -12.29 -2.81
C SER A 15 -8.66 -11.08 -2.35
N TYR A 16 -8.65 -10.81 -1.04
CA TYR A 16 -7.88 -9.72 -0.44
C TYR A 16 -6.38 -9.96 -0.61
N ARG A 17 -5.94 -11.19 -0.36
CA ARG A 17 -4.52 -11.58 -0.46
C ARG A 17 -4.00 -11.52 -1.89
N ILE A 18 -4.76 -12.05 -2.86
CA ILE A 18 -4.41 -11.97 -4.28
C ILE A 18 -4.29 -10.50 -4.68
N THR A 19 -5.27 -9.69 -4.32
CA THR A 19 -5.27 -8.26 -4.67
C THR A 19 -4.10 -7.53 -4.01
N HIS A 20 -3.80 -7.82 -2.74
CA HIS A 20 -2.66 -7.25 -2.04
C HIS A 20 -1.34 -7.59 -2.75
N THR A 21 -1.13 -8.86 -3.12
CA THR A 21 0.07 -9.31 -3.84
C THR A 21 0.19 -8.64 -5.21
N LEU A 22 -0.90 -8.52 -5.97
CA LEU A 22 -0.89 -7.79 -7.24
C LEU A 22 -0.53 -6.31 -7.04
N ASN A 23 -1.11 -5.66 -6.04
CA ASN A 23 -0.77 -4.28 -5.70
C ASN A 23 0.71 -4.14 -5.32
N LEU A 24 1.27 -5.08 -4.55
CA LEU A 24 2.69 -5.09 -4.21
C LEU A 24 3.59 -5.15 -5.45
N ILE A 25 3.26 -6.03 -6.40
CA ILE A 25 4.02 -6.17 -7.65
C ILE A 25 3.93 -4.90 -8.49
N PHE A 26 2.71 -4.38 -8.69
CA PHE A 26 2.50 -3.20 -9.52
C PHE A 26 3.12 -1.95 -8.91
N ILE A 27 2.94 -1.72 -7.60
CA ILE A 27 3.50 -0.55 -6.93
C ILE A 27 5.04 -0.60 -6.93
N LEU A 28 5.64 -1.77 -6.78
CA LEU A 28 7.09 -1.93 -6.87
C LEU A 28 7.62 -1.55 -8.25
N ILE A 29 6.98 -2.05 -9.32
CA ILE A 29 7.37 -1.72 -10.70
C ILE A 29 7.18 -0.22 -10.97
N LEU A 30 6.07 0.36 -10.52
CA LEU A 30 5.77 1.79 -10.67
C LEU A 30 6.77 2.67 -9.90
N ILE A 31 7.16 2.29 -8.69
CA ILE A 31 8.17 3.01 -7.91
C ILE A 31 9.51 2.96 -8.61
N ILE A 32 9.96 1.78 -9.04
CA ILE A 32 11.27 1.64 -9.71
C ILE A 32 11.29 2.47 -10.99
N THR A 33 10.31 2.30 -11.87
CA THR A 33 10.22 3.04 -13.13
C THR A 33 10.02 4.54 -12.91
N GLY A 34 9.24 4.95 -11.90
CA GLY A 34 9.03 6.34 -11.52
C GLY A 34 10.31 7.00 -10.99
N LEU A 35 11.08 6.32 -10.13
CA LEU A 35 12.36 6.82 -9.60
C LEU A 35 13.39 7.05 -10.71
N ILE A 36 13.45 6.16 -11.70
CA ILE A 36 14.30 6.34 -12.89
C ILE A 36 13.92 7.63 -13.63
N LEU A 37 12.63 7.89 -13.81
CA LEU A 37 12.15 9.07 -14.55
C LEU A 37 12.30 10.37 -13.75
N LEU A 38 12.16 10.30 -12.42
CA LEU A 38 12.25 11.42 -11.51
C LEU A 38 13.70 11.86 -11.25
N ALA A 39 14.61 10.90 -11.12
CA ALA A 39 15.99 11.15 -10.68
C ALA A 39 17.00 10.31 -11.47
N LEU A 40 16.93 10.41 -12.81
CA LEU A 40 17.76 9.65 -13.74
C LEU A 40 19.26 9.59 -13.38
N PRO A 41 19.95 10.67 -12.99
CA PRO A 41 21.38 10.61 -12.66
C PRO A 41 21.72 9.62 -11.54
N TRP A 42 20.78 9.38 -10.61
CA TRP A 42 20.97 8.49 -9.47
C TRP A 42 20.57 7.04 -9.76
N PHE A 43 19.64 6.84 -10.70
CA PHE A 43 19.00 5.55 -10.96
C PHE A 43 19.26 4.99 -12.37
N ALA A 44 20.07 5.66 -13.20
CA ALA A 44 20.42 5.21 -14.55
C ALA A 44 20.99 3.79 -14.60
N TRP A 45 21.71 3.38 -13.56
CA TRP A 45 22.27 2.02 -13.45
C TRP A 45 21.19 0.92 -13.41
N ILE A 46 19.96 1.23 -13.00
CA ILE A 46 18.84 0.26 -12.98
C ILE A 46 18.41 -0.07 -14.41
N VAL A 47 18.35 0.92 -15.30
CA VAL A 47 17.91 0.72 -16.69
C VAL A 47 19.02 0.27 -17.61
N TYR A 48 20.28 0.44 -17.24
CA TYR A 48 21.41 0.09 -18.10
C TYR A 48 21.40 -1.39 -18.55
N PRO A 49 21.20 -2.40 -17.68
CA PRO A 49 21.19 -3.81 -18.10
C PRO A 49 20.09 -4.15 -19.10
N PHE A 50 18.94 -3.48 -19.02
CA PHE A 50 17.83 -3.65 -19.96
C PHE A 50 18.01 -2.80 -21.22
N GLY A 51 18.68 -1.65 -21.08
CA GLY A 51 18.95 -0.70 -22.14
C GLY A 51 19.95 -1.20 -23.16
N VAL A 52 20.98 -1.95 -22.74
CA VAL A 52 22.01 -2.53 -23.62
C VAL A 52 21.39 -3.39 -24.73
N PRO A 53 20.60 -4.45 -24.43
CA PRO A 53 20.00 -5.26 -25.49
C PRO A 53 18.99 -4.46 -26.33
N LEU A 54 18.23 -3.54 -25.72
CA LEU A 54 17.26 -2.72 -26.44
C LEU A 54 17.92 -1.72 -27.40
N ALA A 55 19.06 -1.13 -27.02
CA ALA A 55 19.84 -0.24 -27.86
C ALA A 55 20.35 -1.00 -29.10
N THR A 56 20.92 -2.19 -28.90
CA THR A 56 21.37 -3.06 -30.00
C THR A 56 20.21 -3.41 -30.95
N LEU A 57 19.05 -3.81 -30.41
CA LEU A 57 17.86 -4.14 -31.21
C LEU A 57 17.32 -2.94 -31.99
N ALA A 58 17.47 -1.73 -31.46
CA ALA A 58 17.08 -0.48 -32.11
C ALA A 58 18.15 0.06 -33.10
N GLY A 59 19.26 -0.65 -33.30
CA GLY A 59 20.36 -0.20 -34.16
C GLY A 59 21.18 0.95 -33.58
N LEU A 60 21.10 1.16 -32.26
CA LEU A 60 21.87 2.18 -31.53
C LEU A 60 23.16 1.56 -30.96
N SER A 61 24.19 2.40 -30.77
CA SER A 61 25.38 1.99 -30.02
C SER A 61 25.01 1.67 -28.56
N PRO A 62 25.38 0.50 -28.01
CA PRO A 62 25.09 0.17 -26.62
C PRO A 62 25.72 1.15 -25.62
N GLU A 63 26.91 1.68 -25.92
CA GLU A 63 27.67 2.56 -25.03
C GLU A 63 26.99 3.92 -24.81
N THR A 64 26.35 4.43 -25.85
CA THR A 64 25.73 5.77 -25.85
C THR A 64 24.20 5.73 -25.81
N GLY A 65 23.61 4.64 -26.31
CA GLY A 65 22.18 4.46 -26.46
C GLY A 65 21.50 3.68 -25.34
N ALA A 66 22.24 2.91 -24.52
CA ALA A 66 21.63 2.04 -23.51
C ALA A 66 20.74 2.80 -22.52
N ILE A 67 21.23 3.91 -21.95
CA ILE A 67 20.44 4.70 -21.00
C ILE A 67 19.18 5.24 -21.66
N THR A 68 19.29 5.79 -22.87
CA THR A 68 18.13 6.32 -23.62
C THR A 68 17.10 5.23 -23.90
N ALA A 69 17.51 4.09 -24.45
CA ALA A 69 16.63 2.96 -24.74
C ALA A 69 15.96 2.43 -23.47
N GLY A 70 16.74 2.28 -22.38
CA GLY A 70 16.24 1.84 -21.08
C GLY A 70 15.24 2.81 -20.44
N VAL A 71 15.45 4.12 -20.57
CA VAL A 71 14.50 5.15 -20.09
C VAL A 71 13.20 5.11 -20.89
N GLN A 72 13.24 4.92 -22.21
CA GLN A 72 12.02 4.78 -23.01
C GLN A 72 11.24 3.52 -22.63
N PHE A 73 11.95 2.41 -22.39
CA PHE A 73 11.35 1.19 -21.87
C PHE A 73 10.69 1.41 -20.50
N ALA A 74 11.39 2.05 -19.56
CA ALA A 74 10.84 2.37 -18.24
C ALA A 74 9.59 3.26 -18.35
N ARG A 75 9.59 4.25 -19.26
CA ARG A 75 8.44 5.12 -19.52
C ARG A 75 7.23 4.34 -20.06
N LEU A 76 7.46 3.44 -21.01
CA LEU A 76 6.40 2.59 -21.55
C LEU A 76 5.82 1.70 -20.45
N LEU A 77 6.69 1.01 -19.71
CA LEU A 77 6.30 0.11 -18.63
C LEU A 77 5.53 0.85 -17.53
N HIS A 78 5.99 2.02 -17.11
CA HIS A 78 5.32 2.84 -16.09
C HIS A 78 3.87 3.16 -16.48
N ARG A 79 3.64 3.59 -17.72
CA ARG A 79 2.30 3.90 -18.22
C ARG A 79 1.40 2.67 -18.27
N MET A 80 1.90 1.56 -18.82
CA MET A 80 1.12 0.33 -18.96
C MET A 80 0.74 -0.25 -17.59
N ILE A 81 1.71 -0.37 -16.68
CA ILE A 81 1.46 -0.87 -15.33
C ILE A 81 0.56 0.10 -14.55
N GLY A 82 0.69 1.40 -14.76
CA GLY A 82 -0.18 2.40 -14.12
C GLY A 82 -1.65 2.18 -14.43
N ILE A 83 -1.98 1.85 -15.69
CA ILE A 83 -3.35 1.53 -16.11
C ILE A 83 -3.82 0.22 -15.47
N LEU A 84 -3.01 -0.85 -15.53
CA LEU A 84 -3.34 -2.16 -14.95
C LEU A 84 -3.56 -2.07 -13.44
N TRP A 85 -2.73 -1.28 -12.76
CA TRP A 85 -2.85 -1.02 -11.33
C TRP A 85 -4.13 -0.25 -11.01
N GLY A 86 -4.43 0.81 -11.76
CA GLY A 86 -5.67 1.57 -11.63
C GLY A 86 -6.92 0.70 -11.79
N VAL A 87 -6.97 -0.15 -12.82
CA VAL A 87 -8.07 -1.10 -13.04
C VAL A 87 -8.21 -2.06 -11.86
N THR A 88 -7.10 -2.60 -11.38
CA THR A 88 -7.08 -3.52 -10.23
C THR A 88 -7.66 -2.86 -8.96
N ILE A 89 -7.25 -1.62 -8.68
CA ILE A 89 -7.78 -0.84 -7.55
C ILE A 89 -9.28 -0.58 -7.72
N ILE A 90 -9.71 -0.12 -8.89
CA ILE A 90 -11.13 0.22 -9.14
C ILE A 90 -12.01 -1.02 -8.97
N VAL A 91 -11.62 -2.15 -9.57
CA VAL A 91 -12.39 -3.41 -9.49
C VAL A 91 -12.48 -3.88 -8.04
N TYR A 92 -11.36 -3.92 -7.31
CA TYR A 92 -11.38 -4.41 -5.94
C TYR A 92 -12.07 -3.45 -4.97
N ALA A 93 -11.84 -2.15 -5.10
CA ALA A 93 -12.55 -1.14 -4.30
C ALA A 93 -14.06 -1.24 -4.51
N SER A 94 -14.50 -1.38 -5.76
CA SER A 94 -15.92 -1.59 -6.10
C SER A 94 -16.47 -2.85 -5.45
N TYR A 95 -15.74 -3.97 -5.55
CA TYR A 95 -16.13 -5.23 -4.90
C TYR A 95 -16.31 -5.08 -3.38
N VAL A 96 -15.35 -4.46 -2.68
CA VAL A 96 -15.40 -4.30 -1.22
C VAL A 96 -16.52 -3.35 -0.80
N VAL A 97 -16.76 -2.28 -1.56
CA VAL A 97 -17.86 -1.33 -1.31
C VAL A 97 -19.22 -2.00 -1.53
N LEU A 98 -19.42 -2.66 -2.67
CA LEU A 98 -20.70 -3.30 -3.01
C LEU A 98 -21.05 -4.46 -2.08
N THR A 99 -20.05 -5.14 -1.53
CA THR A 99 -20.25 -6.23 -0.56
C THR A 99 -20.34 -5.75 0.89
N GLY A 100 -20.25 -4.43 1.14
CA GLY A 100 -20.31 -3.86 2.49
C GLY A 100 -19.14 -4.28 3.40
N ARG A 101 -18.01 -4.69 2.82
CA ARG A 101 -16.85 -5.24 3.55
C ARG A 101 -15.83 -4.17 3.98
N VAL A 102 -16.18 -2.88 3.85
CA VAL A 102 -15.32 -1.75 4.22
C VAL A 102 -15.30 -1.57 5.74
N MET A 103 -14.42 -2.29 6.44
CA MET A 103 -14.24 -2.18 7.89
C MET A 103 -13.15 -1.20 8.33
N LEU A 104 -12.39 -0.66 7.37
CA LEU A 104 -11.29 0.27 7.63
C LEU A 104 -11.77 1.55 8.32
N PHE A 105 -12.92 2.08 7.90
CA PHE A 105 -13.43 3.37 8.38
C PHE A 105 -14.22 3.27 9.69
N ASP A 106 -14.45 2.06 10.23
CA ASP A 106 -15.18 1.87 11.49
C ASP A 106 -14.48 2.61 12.64
N THR A 107 -13.14 2.60 12.67
CA THR A 107 -12.35 3.26 13.71
C THR A 107 -12.41 4.79 13.63
N LEU A 108 -12.64 5.35 12.43
CA LEU A 108 -12.77 6.80 12.23
C LEU A 108 -14.12 7.36 12.71
N ARG A 109 -15.07 6.50 13.07
CA ARG A 109 -16.35 6.91 13.69
C ARG A 109 -16.20 7.33 15.15
N LYS A 110 -15.09 6.98 15.80
CA LYS A 110 -14.78 7.41 17.17
C LYS A 110 -14.62 8.94 17.22
N PRO A 111 -14.96 9.62 18.33
CA PRO A 111 -14.64 11.04 18.52
C PRO A 111 -13.14 11.31 18.30
N LEU A 112 -12.79 12.45 17.69
CA LEU A 112 -11.39 12.78 17.36
C LEU A 112 -10.46 12.73 18.58
N ARG A 113 -10.95 13.14 19.76
CA ARG A 113 -10.20 13.06 21.01
C ARG A 113 -9.81 11.62 21.37
N GLU A 114 -10.70 10.67 21.16
CA GLU A 114 -10.43 9.25 21.41
C GLU A 114 -9.48 8.68 20.37
N GLN A 115 -9.63 9.07 19.11
CA GLN A 115 -8.70 8.69 18.03
C GLN A 115 -7.27 9.14 18.35
N LEU A 116 -7.08 10.40 18.79
CA LEU A 116 -5.77 10.92 19.18
C LEU A 116 -5.20 10.21 20.41
N ARG A 117 -6.05 9.87 21.39
CA ARG A 117 -5.64 9.11 22.58
C ARG A 117 -5.18 7.70 22.22
N GLU A 118 -5.93 7.01 21.36
CA GLU A 118 -5.57 5.69 20.82
C GLU A 118 -4.28 5.76 19.99
N ALA A 119 -4.15 6.75 19.10
CA ALA A 119 -2.95 6.92 18.28
C ALA A 119 -1.69 7.12 19.14
N ASN A 120 -1.77 7.99 20.16
CA ASN A 120 -0.65 8.22 21.08
C ASN A 120 -0.31 6.96 21.89
N ALA A 121 -1.31 6.22 22.37
CA ALA A 121 -1.08 4.97 23.09
C ALA A 121 -0.40 3.91 22.21
N LEU A 122 -0.85 3.77 20.96
CA LEU A 122 -0.26 2.84 19.99
C LEU A 122 1.17 3.23 19.61
N VAL A 123 1.43 4.52 19.34
CA VAL A 123 2.79 5.01 19.06
C VAL A 123 3.71 4.71 20.24
N LYS A 124 3.28 4.99 21.47
CA LYS A 124 4.07 4.66 22.66
C LYS A 124 4.32 3.16 22.80
N ALA A 125 3.31 2.34 22.50
CA ALA A 125 3.45 0.89 22.56
C ALA A 125 4.40 0.34 21.49
N TYR A 126 4.36 0.88 20.27
CA TYR A 126 5.21 0.43 19.16
C TYR A 126 6.64 0.97 19.22
N VAL A 127 6.84 2.20 19.70
CA VAL A 127 8.16 2.85 19.73
C VAL A 127 8.88 2.63 21.05
N PHE A 128 8.16 2.69 22.17
CA PHE A 128 8.75 2.62 23.51
C PHE A 128 8.38 1.34 24.28
N GLY A 129 7.65 0.41 23.66
CA GLY A 129 7.24 -0.84 24.31
C GLY A 129 6.24 -0.66 25.46
N SER A 130 5.61 0.51 25.57
CA SER A 130 4.63 0.78 26.64
C SER A 130 3.38 -0.11 26.52
N GLU A 131 2.72 -0.37 27.64
CA GLU A 131 1.42 -1.04 27.64
C GLU A 131 0.30 -0.11 27.14
N ILE A 132 -0.63 -0.66 26.37
CA ILE A 132 -1.81 0.06 25.91
C ILE A 132 -2.85 0.03 27.04
N PRO A 133 -3.36 1.20 27.51
CA PRO A 133 -4.41 1.26 28.52
C PRO A 133 -5.62 0.40 28.16
N MET A 134 -6.17 -0.33 29.14
CA MET A 134 -7.22 -1.32 28.91
C MET A 134 -8.53 -0.73 28.37
N ASP A 135 -8.85 0.52 28.70
CA ASP A 135 -10.00 1.24 28.15
C ASP A 135 -9.85 1.48 26.65
N ILE A 136 -8.64 1.73 26.16
CA ILE A 136 -8.32 1.88 24.74
C ILE A 136 -8.26 0.51 24.07
N LYS A 137 -7.55 -0.44 24.68
CA LYS A 137 -7.30 -1.77 24.11
C LYS A 137 -8.59 -2.48 23.75
N ARG A 138 -9.60 -2.46 24.64
CA ARG A 138 -10.92 -3.06 24.40
C ARG A 138 -11.65 -2.50 23.18
N GLY A 139 -11.39 -1.25 22.82
CA GLY A 139 -11.98 -0.59 21.67
C GLY A 139 -11.24 -0.81 20.34
N ILE A 140 -10.13 -1.56 20.33
CA ILE A 140 -9.36 -1.81 19.11
C ILE A 140 -10.12 -2.81 18.23
N GLY A 141 -10.54 -2.34 17.06
CA GLY A 141 -11.20 -3.15 16.03
C GLY A 141 -10.20 -3.90 15.15
N ARG A 142 -10.68 -4.37 13.99
CA ARG A 142 -9.85 -5.11 13.02
C ARG A 142 -8.67 -4.27 12.52
N HIS A 143 -8.90 -2.97 12.35
CA HIS A 143 -7.88 -1.99 12.02
C HIS A 143 -7.86 -0.94 13.13
N ASN A 144 -6.68 -0.63 13.65
CA ASN A 144 -6.52 0.44 14.62
C ASN A 144 -6.50 1.82 13.92
N VAL A 145 -6.49 2.88 14.73
CA VAL A 145 -6.55 4.25 14.21
C VAL A 145 -5.34 4.61 13.34
N LEU A 146 -4.13 4.13 13.67
CA LEU A 146 -2.92 4.40 12.88
C LEU A 146 -3.01 3.74 11.50
N ALA A 147 -3.47 2.49 11.44
CA ALA A 147 -3.71 1.79 10.17
C ALA A 147 -4.74 2.54 9.32
N SER A 148 -5.81 3.06 9.95
CA SER A 148 -6.86 3.82 9.26
C SER A 148 -6.32 5.12 8.63
N TYR A 149 -5.53 5.90 9.38
CA TYR A 149 -4.89 7.11 8.87
C TYR A 149 -3.83 6.83 7.80
N LEU A 150 -3.05 5.76 7.95
CA LEU A 150 -2.11 5.32 6.90
C LEU A 150 -2.86 4.98 5.61
N THR A 151 -4.00 4.28 5.69
CA THR A 151 -4.78 3.99 4.49
C THR A 151 -5.43 5.24 3.89
N LEU A 152 -5.82 6.25 4.69
CA LEU A 152 -6.24 7.54 4.14
C LEU A 152 -5.11 8.22 3.35
N LEU A 153 -3.87 8.18 3.86
CA LEU A 153 -2.70 8.67 3.12
C LEU A 153 -2.50 7.90 1.81
N LEU A 154 -2.64 6.58 1.83
CA LEU A 154 -2.58 5.77 0.61
C LEU A 154 -3.67 6.19 -0.39
N ILE A 155 -4.93 6.32 0.05
CA ILE A 155 -6.04 6.73 -0.81
C ILE A 155 -5.75 8.08 -1.45
N PHE A 156 -5.31 9.06 -0.65
CA PHE A 156 -5.00 10.39 -1.16
C PHE A 156 -3.83 10.36 -2.15
N GLY A 157 -2.76 9.66 -1.83
CA GLY A 157 -1.61 9.47 -2.72
C GLY A 157 -2.00 8.80 -4.04
N VAL A 158 -2.78 7.71 -3.98
CA VAL A 158 -3.32 7.00 -5.16
C VAL A 158 -4.15 7.93 -6.02
N LEU A 159 -5.08 8.69 -5.43
CA LEU A 159 -5.90 9.64 -6.18
C LEU A 159 -5.05 10.70 -6.87
N MET A 160 -4.05 11.27 -6.18
CA MET A 160 -3.15 12.24 -6.78
C MET A 160 -2.37 11.66 -7.96
N VAL A 161 -1.70 10.51 -7.80
CA VAL A 161 -0.90 9.90 -8.88
C VAL A 161 -1.76 9.41 -10.04
N SER A 162 -2.93 8.82 -9.77
CA SER A 162 -3.80 8.29 -10.81
C SER A 162 -4.45 9.41 -11.61
N LEU A 163 -5.03 10.42 -10.96
CA LEU A 163 -5.70 11.52 -11.67
C LEU A 163 -4.69 12.36 -12.46
N SER A 164 -3.56 12.72 -11.87
CA SER A 164 -2.49 13.45 -12.58
C SER A 164 -1.85 12.61 -13.68
N GLY A 165 -1.62 11.31 -13.44
CA GLY A 165 -1.03 10.41 -14.44
C GLY A 165 -1.92 10.23 -15.66
N VAL A 166 -3.23 10.06 -15.46
CA VAL A 166 -4.23 10.04 -16.55
C VAL A 166 -4.23 11.40 -17.28
N ALA A 167 -4.21 12.51 -16.54
CA ALA A 167 -4.19 13.84 -17.14
C ALA A 167 -2.96 14.08 -18.04
N ILE A 168 -1.76 13.73 -17.54
CA ILE A 168 -0.49 13.86 -18.27
C ILE A 168 -0.49 13.04 -19.57
N VAL A 169 -1.06 11.84 -19.55
CA VAL A 169 -0.99 10.91 -20.68
C VAL A 169 -2.08 11.17 -21.73
N TYR A 170 -3.30 11.51 -21.28
CA TYR A 170 -4.49 11.46 -22.16
C TYR A 170 -5.16 12.80 -22.42
N LEU A 171 -4.84 13.85 -21.66
CA LEU A 171 -5.46 15.16 -21.85
C LEU A 171 -4.55 16.10 -22.65
N SER A 172 -5.17 16.96 -23.45
CA SER A 172 -4.47 18.03 -24.17
C SER A 172 -4.22 19.22 -23.24
N LEU A 173 -3.18 19.12 -22.42
CA LEU A 173 -2.80 20.14 -21.44
C LEU A 173 -1.91 21.23 -22.07
N THR A 174 -2.08 22.47 -21.62
CA THR A 174 -1.07 23.53 -21.83
C THR A 174 0.25 23.18 -21.12
N PRO A 175 1.38 23.79 -21.49
CA PRO A 175 2.66 23.55 -20.81
C PRO A 175 2.60 23.80 -19.29
N GLU A 176 1.88 24.83 -18.84
CA GLU A 176 1.69 25.17 -17.43
C GLU A 176 0.88 24.09 -16.71
N GLN A 177 -0.23 23.66 -17.30
CA GLN A 177 -1.06 22.58 -16.75
C GLN A 177 -0.28 21.26 -16.68
N HIS A 178 0.51 20.94 -17.70
CA HIS A 178 1.33 19.74 -17.71
C HIS A 178 2.38 19.75 -16.59
N ARG A 179 3.05 20.90 -16.35
CA ARG A 179 3.98 21.07 -15.21
C ARG A 179 3.27 20.92 -13.87
N LEU A 180 2.08 21.49 -13.72
CA LEU A 180 1.28 21.34 -12.51
C LEU A 180 0.88 19.88 -12.26
N MET A 181 0.43 19.16 -13.30
CA MET A 181 0.07 17.75 -13.17
C MET A 181 1.28 16.89 -12.79
N LEU A 182 2.46 17.16 -13.38
CA LEU A 182 3.70 16.49 -12.96
C LEU A 182 4.00 16.74 -11.48
N LEU A 183 3.92 17.98 -11.01
CA LEU A 183 4.12 18.30 -9.59
C LEU A 183 3.14 17.54 -8.68
N ILE A 184 1.86 17.50 -9.04
CA ILE A 184 0.83 16.76 -8.29
C ILE A 184 1.15 15.25 -8.30
N HIS A 185 1.60 14.72 -9.43
CA HIS A 185 2.01 13.32 -9.55
C HIS A 185 3.17 13.00 -8.60
N ASP A 186 4.20 13.85 -8.58
CA ASP A 186 5.38 13.68 -7.74
C ASP A 186 5.03 13.80 -6.24
N ILE A 187 4.18 14.76 -5.85
CA ILE A 187 3.68 14.88 -4.48
C ILE A 187 2.90 13.61 -4.09
N GLY A 188 2.01 13.13 -4.95
CA GLY A 188 1.28 11.89 -4.73
C GLY A 188 2.20 10.69 -4.52
N PHE A 189 3.27 10.58 -5.32
CA PHE A 189 4.31 9.56 -5.18
C PHE A 189 4.97 9.63 -3.79
N TYR A 190 5.40 10.81 -3.34
CA TYR A 190 6.02 10.95 -2.02
C TYR A 190 5.06 10.61 -0.87
N ILE A 191 3.77 10.94 -0.99
CA ILE A 191 2.75 10.54 -0.01
C ILE A 191 2.61 9.01 0.05
N ILE A 192 2.61 8.34 -1.10
CA ILE A 192 2.63 6.87 -1.17
C ILE A 192 3.90 6.31 -0.51
N MET A 193 5.06 6.93 -0.71
CA MET A 193 6.29 6.51 -0.05
C MET A 193 6.23 6.63 1.48
N ILE A 194 5.63 7.70 2.01
CA ILE A 194 5.38 7.86 3.45
C ILE A 194 4.46 6.74 3.96
N PHE A 195 3.38 6.45 3.23
CA PHE A 195 2.50 5.32 3.53
C PHE A 195 3.29 4.00 3.55
N LEU A 196 4.11 3.72 2.54
CA LEU A 196 4.86 2.47 2.45
C LEU A 196 5.83 2.29 3.61
N VAL A 197 6.59 3.32 3.96
CA VAL A 197 7.50 3.27 5.12
C VAL A 197 6.72 3.01 6.41
N GLY A 198 5.62 3.74 6.63
CA GLY A 198 4.78 3.54 7.82
C GLY A 198 4.11 2.17 7.85
N HIS A 199 3.65 1.66 6.71
CA HIS A 199 3.05 0.34 6.57
C HIS A 199 4.06 -0.76 6.84
N LEU A 200 5.25 -0.70 6.23
CA LEU A 200 6.34 -1.65 6.45
C LEU A 200 6.78 -1.66 7.92
N PHE A 201 6.96 -0.49 8.53
CA PHE A 201 7.24 -0.37 9.97
C PHE A 201 6.16 -1.08 10.80
N ALA A 202 4.89 -0.83 10.51
CA ALA A 202 3.78 -1.42 11.26
C ALA A 202 3.72 -2.95 11.11
N VAL A 203 3.90 -3.50 9.90
CA VAL A 203 3.78 -4.95 9.67
C VAL A 203 5.03 -5.75 10.09
N PHE A 204 6.22 -5.14 10.05
CA PHE A 204 7.45 -5.76 10.53
C PHE A 204 7.66 -5.61 12.04
N HIS A 205 6.84 -4.81 12.72
CA HIS A 205 6.88 -4.74 14.17
C HIS A 205 6.65 -6.14 14.79
N PRO A 206 7.41 -6.56 15.83
CA PRO A 206 7.35 -7.92 16.38
C PRO A 206 5.93 -8.39 16.79
N LYS A 207 5.09 -7.47 17.26
CA LYS A 207 3.68 -7.77 17.59
C LYS A 207 2.80 -8.12 16.38
N ASN A 208 3.17 -7.64 15.19
CA ASN A 208 2.37 -7.71 13.97
C ASN A 208 2.94 -8.67 12.92
N VAL A 209 4.15 -9.21 13.11
CA VAL A 209 4.81 -10.10 12.13
C VAL A 209 3.95 -11.30 11.75
N ILE A 210 3.07 -11.77 12.64
CA ILE A 210 2.11 -12.85 12.38
C ILE A 210 1.11 -12.51 11.26
N LEU A 211 0.83 -11.23 11.04
CA LEU A 211 0.00 -10.74 9.94
C LEU A 211 0.66 -10.98 8.57
N LEU A 212 1.99 -11.06 8.50
CA LEU A 212 2.68 -11.42 7.25
C LEU A 212 2.34 -12.86 6.86
N ASN A 213 2.33 -13.79 7.83
CA ASN A 213 1.93 -15.17 7.60
C ASN A 213 0.46 -15.27 7.17
N ALA A 214 -0.42 -14.46 7.77
CA ALA A 214 -1.81 -14.42 7.31
C ALA A 214 -1.94 -13.87 5.88
N MET A 215 -1.24 -12.78 5.57
CA MET A 215 -1.30 -12.13 4.26
C MET A 215 -0.75 -13.02 3.14
N PHE A 216 0.38 -13.67 3.36
CA PHE A 216 1.06 -14.46 2.34
C PHE A 216 0.78 -15.98 2.43
N GLY A 217 0.18 -16.47 3.53
CA GLY A 217 -0.01 -17.89 3.82
C GLY A 217 -1.45 -18.40 3.70
N ASP A 218 -2.18 -18.56 4.81
CA ASP A 218 -3.53 -19.18 4.85
C ASP A 218 -4.66 -18.17 5.09
N GLY A 219 -4.34 -16.89 5.29
CA GLY A 219 -5.34 -15.85 5.60
C GLY A 219 -5.73 -15.78 7.07
N LYS A 220 -5.10 -16.56 7.95
CA LYS A 220 -5.55 -16.74 9.33
C LYS A 220 -4.49 -16.39 10.37
N VAL A 221 -4.95 -16.06 11.57
CA VAL A 221 -4.10 -15.82 12.76
C VAL A 221 -4.64 -16.64 13.95
N PRO A 222 -3.79 -16.98 14.95
CA PRO A 222 -4.25 -17.59 16.19
C PRO A 222 -5.30 -16.73 16.89
N LEU A 223 -6.37 -17.37 17.36
CA LEU A 223 -7.47 -16.71 18.06
C LEU A 223 -6.99 -15.95 19.30
N GLU A 224 -6.03 -16.50 20.05
CA GLU A 224 -5.48 -15.84 21.24
C GLU A 224 -4.79 -14.52 20.90
N TRP A 225 -4.02 -14.51 19.81
CA TRP A 225 -3.41 -13.26 19.31
C TRP A 225 -4.49 -12.25 18.89
N ALA A 226 -5.53 -12.72 18.18
CA ALA A 226 -6.61 -11.85 17.73
C ALA A 226 -7.47 -11.30 18.88
N LYS A 227 -7.68 -12.06 19.96
CA LYS A 227 -8.33 -11.59 21.18
C LYS A 227 -7.54 -10.48 21.86
N ASP A 228 -6.21 -10.54 21.80
CA ASP A 228 -5.35 -9.55 22.42
C ASP A 228 -5.22 -8.26 21.59
N GLU A 229 -4.99 -8.41 20.28
CA GLU A 229 -4.66 -7.28 19.40
C GLU A 229 -5.88 -6.65 18.70
N MET A 230 -7.01 -7.36 18.59
CA MET A 230 -8.26 -6.87 17.97
C MET A 230 -9.54 -7.28 18.72
N PRO A 231 -9.63 -7.02 20.05
CA PRO A 231 -10.70 -7.53 20.90
C PRO A 231 -12.11 -7.14 20.43
N ALA A 232 -12.34 -5.88 20.01
CA ALA A 232 -13.66 -5.46 19.54
C ALA A 232 -14.09 -6.15 18.24
N TYR A 233 -13.13 -6.55 17.39
CA TYR A 233 -13.44 -7.33 16.19
C TYR A 233 -13.87 -8.76 16.55
N ILE A 234 -13.15 -9.41 17.46
CA ILE A 234 -13.51 -10.76 17.92
C ILE A 234 -14.86 -10.77 18.63
N GLU A 235 -15.17 -9.73 19.43
CA GLU A 235 -16.48 -9.61 20.05
C GLU A 235 -17.61 -9.47 19.01
N LYS A 236 -17.38 -8.68 17.95
CA LYS A 236 -18.34 -8.53 16.83
C LYS A 236 -18.58 -9.85 16.11
N LEU A 237 -17.52 -10.62 15.84
CA LEU A 237 -17.64 -11.94 15.19
C LEU A 237 -18.42 -12.95 16.04
N ARG A 238 -18.38 -12.86 17.37
CA ARG A 238 -19.14 -13.74 18.26
C ARG A 238 -20.64 -13.43 18.31
N LYS A 239 -21.02 -12.20 17.97
CA LYS A 239 -22.41 -11.73 17.99
C LYS A 239 -23.11 -11.86 16.63
N ALA A 240 -22.36 -12.15 15.57
CA ALA A 240 -22.84 -12.34 14.20
C ALA A 240 -23.16 -13.82 13.95
#